data_AF-A0A0N1NIQ1-F1
#
_entry.id   AF-A0A0N1NIQ1-F1
#
_cell.length_a   1.000
_cell.length_b   1.000
_cell.length_c   1.000
_cell.angle_alpha   90.00
_cell.angle_beta   90.00
_cell.angle_gamma   90.00
#
_symmetry.space_group_name_H-M   'P 1'
#
loop_
_entity.id
_entity.type
_entity.pdbx_description
1 polymer ?
#
loop_
_entity_poly.entity_id
_entity_poly.type
_entity_poly.pdbx_seq_one_letter_code
_entity_poly.pdbx_strand_id
1 'polypeptide(L)'
;MTANRAPVARTELAGLLTDAARNVSGILTAEYPTAASRSYLHPVLGALASGPRVVCELNDRLEEFVADEPLPATPAGLFTLASYASALGWLTESLAELTTSVDQLCTRVGIPTEPPHPAFAATIGVEQDSEFDFAFNALELAAIRTAAEAAGLAPGDYVEVLSESLLAASRITDACMEISSGLLEDAAYVLNEATDQVWIGDGPDSLPTLVRSLLARMEAAESASH
;
A
#
# COMPACT_ATOMS: atom_id res chain seq x y z
N MET A 1 -13.88 39.13 9.96
CA MET A 1 -14.84 38.68 10.99
C MET A 1 -14.35 37.30 11.40
N THR A 2 -13.47 37.24 12.40
CA THR A 2 -12.81 35.99 12.82
C THR A 2 -13.83 35.12 13.54
N ALA A 3 -14.26 34.03 12.92
CA ALA A 3 -15.10 33.05 13.57
C ALA A 3 -14.28 32.42 14.70
N ASN A 4 -14.57 32.80 15.94
CA ASN A 4 -13.97 32.23 17.13
C ASN A 4 -14.60 30.85 17.35
N ARG A 5 -14.22 29.86 16.54
CA ARG A 5 -14.68 28.48 16.69
C ARG A 5 -13.84 27.82 17.79
N ALA A 6 -14.50 27.09 18.67
CA ALA A 6 -13.81 26.35 19.73
C ALA A 6 -12.81 25.37 19.10
N PRO A 7 -11.64 25.14 19.75
CA PRO A 7 -10.70 24.11 19.30
C PRO A 7 -11.41 22.76 19.13
N VAL A 8 -11.09 22.03 18.07
CA VAL A 8 -11.61 20.68 17.82
C VAL A 8 -11.33 19.80 19.04
N ALA A 9 -12.35 19.09 19.51
CA ALA A 9 -12.23 18.26 20.70
C ALA A 9 -11.29 17.08 20.43
N ARG A 10 -10.50 16.65 21.43
CA ARG A 10 -9.60 15.49 21.30
C ARG A 10 -10.30 14.22 20.86
N THR A 11 -11.54 14.01 21.32
CA THR A 11 -12.37 12.87 20.91
C THR A 11 -12.69 12.91 19.42
N GLU A 12 -12.85 14.09 18.84
CA GLU A 12 -13.08 14.29 17.41
C GLU A 12 -11.79 14.08 16.62
N LEU A 13 -10.66 14.62 17.09
CA LEU A 13 -9.33 14.37 16.50
C LEU A 13 -8.97 12.87 16.45
N ALA A 14 -9.19 12.15 17.55
CA ALA A 14 -8.96 10.71 17.61
C ALA A 14 -9.97 9.92 16.76
N GLY A 15 -11.21 10.40 16.66
CA GLY A 15 -12.22 9.87 15.74
C GLY A 15 -11.73 9.93 14.29
N LEU A 16 -11.17 11.06 13.88
CA LEU A 16 -10.62 11.25 12.53
C LEU A 16 -9.46 10.30 12.22
N LEU A 17 -8.54 10.09 13.16
CA LEU A 17 -7.46 9.11 13.01
C LEU A 17 -7.98 7.67 12.94
N THR A 18 -9.00 7.34 13.75
CA THR A 18 -9.64 6.02 13.74
C THR A 18 -10.37 5.76 12.43
N ASP A 19 -11.07 6.76 11.90
CA ASP A 19 -11.76 6.66 10.60
C ASP A 19 -10.76 6.55 9.46
N ALA A 20 -9.66 7.31 9.48
CA ALA A 20 -8.56 7.14 8.53
C ALA A 20 -7.99 5.72 8.56
N ALA A 21 -7.74 5.16 9.76
CA ALA A 21 -7.27 3.78 9.91
C ALA A 21 -8.23 2.76 9.31
N ARG A 22 -9.54 2.96 9.51
CA ARG A 22 -10.59 2.11 8.94
C ARG A 22 -10.62 2.19 7.41
N ASN A 23 -10.46 3.38 6.84
CA ASN A 23 -10.46 3.55 5.39
C ASN A 23 -9.21 2.89 4.77
N VAL A 24 -8.03 3.08 5.37
CA VAL A 24 -6.78 2.43 4.93
C VAL A 24 -6.88 0.91 5.03
N SER A 25 -7.34 0.38 6.16
CA SER A 25 -7.53 -1.08 6.31
C SER A 25 -8.54 -1.66 5.32
N GLY A 26 -9.54 -0.87 4.88
CA GLY A 26 -10.49 -1.27 3.85
C GLY A 26 -9.87 -1.57 2.49
N ILE A 27 -8.67 -1.06 2.19
CA ILE A 27 -7.91 -1.38 0.96
C ILE A 27 -7.55 -2.87 0.92
N LEU A 28 -7.23 -3.47 2.07
CA LEU A 28 -6.77 -4.86 2.19
C LEU A 28 -7.83 -5.88 1.80
N THR A 29 -9.10 -5.53 1.97
CA THR A 29 -10.25 -6.40 1.70
C THR A 29 -11.02 -5.98 0.45
N ALA A 30 -10.51 -4.99 -0.28
CA ALA A 30 -11.15 -4.50 -1.49
C ALA A 30 -11.15 -5.59 -2.56
N GLU A 31 -12.35 -5.97 -3.00
CA GLU A 31 -12.52 -6.91 -4.11
C GLU A 31 -12.53 -6.19 -5.44
N TYR A 32 -11.96 -6.82 -6.47
CA TYR A 32 -12.06 -6.35 -7.84
C TYR A 32 -12.37 -7.50 -8.81
N PRO A 33 -13.41 -7.37 -9.65
CA PRO A 33 -13.75 -8.40 -10.63
C PRO A 33 -12.62 -8.54 -11.64
N THR A 34 -11.92 -9.68 -11.60
CA THR A 34 -10.75 -9.92 -12.44
C THR A 34 -11.12 -10.83 -13.60
N ALA A 35 -10.88 -10.36 -14.83
CA ALA A 35 -11.05 -11.19 -16.01
C ALA A 35 -10.06 -12.36 -16.01
N ALA A 36 -10.49 -13.54 -16.46
CA ALA A 36 -9.63 -14.73 -16.51
C ALA A 36 -8.35 -14.49 -17.34
N SER A 37 -8.42 -13.62 -18.36
CA SER A 37 -7.26 -13.25 -19.18
C SER A 37 -6.21 -12.41 -18.46
N ARG A 38 -6.49 -11.94 -17.24
CA ARG A 38 -5.58 -11.13 -16.39
C ARG A 38 -5.57 -11.64 -14.96
N SER A 39 -5.85 -12.93 -14.74
CA SER A 39 -5.92 -13.53 -13.41
C SER A 39 -4.62 -13.36 -12.60
N TYR A 40 -3.48 -13.22 -13.27
CA TYR A 40 -2.19 -12.92 -12.64
C TYR A 40 -2.13 -11.57 -11.92
N LEU A 41 -3.00 -10.60 -12.26
CA LEU A 41 -3.11 -9.31 -11.57
C LEU A 41 -4.12 -9.33 -10.41
N HIS A 42 -4.86 -10.42 -10.21
CA HIS A 42 -5.89 -10.48 -9.19
C HIS A 42 -5.43 -9.97 -7.80
N PRO A 43 -4.22 -10.31 -7.31
CA PRO A 43 -3.76 -9.86 -5.99
C PRO A 43 -3.66 -8.33 -5.80
N VAL A 44 -3.48 -7.57 -6.89
CA VAL A 44 -3.19 -6.12 -6.82
C VAL A 44 -4.37 -5.24 -7.23
N LEU A 45 -5.35 -5.79 -7.96
CA LEU A 45 -6.44 -5.00 -8.54
C LEU A 45 -7.38 -4.41 -7.49
N GLY A 46 -7.61 -5.11 -6.38
CA GLY A 46 -8.40 -4.61 -5.26
C GLY A 46 -7.81 -3.33 -4.65
N ALA A 47 -6.52 -3.39 -4.33
CA ALA A 47 -5.78 -2.25 -3.80
C ALA A 47 -5.69 -1.09 -4.81
N LEU A 48 -5.45 -1.38 -6.10
CA LEU A 48 -5.42 -0.36 -7.15
C LEU A 48 -6.77 0.33 -7.37
N ALA A 49 -7.88 -0.39 -7.18
CA ALA A 49 -9.21 0.17 -7.38
C ALA A 49 -9.69 1.00 -6.17
N SER A 50 -9.31 0.60 -4.96
CA SER A 50 -9.76 1.26 -3.72
C SER A 50 -8.79 2.35 -3.22
N GLY A 51 -7.48 2.12 -3.33
CA GLY A 51 -6.44 2.99 -2.81
C GLY A 51 -6.55 4.46 -3.24
N PRO A 52 -6.74 4.78 -4.53
CA PRO A 52 -6.88 6.16 -4.97
C PRO A 52 -8.06 6.89 -4.32
N ARG A 53 -9.18 6.20 -4.04
CA ARG A 53 -10.32 6.81 -3.35
C ARG A 53 -9.97 7.15 -1.90
N VAL A 54 -9.28 6.24 -1.22
CA VAL A 54 -8.82 6.47 0.15
C VAL A 54 -7.81 7.63 0.20
N VAL A 55 -6.88 7.71 -0.75
CA VAL A 55 -5.96 8.86 -0.87
C VAL A 55 -6.72 10.17 -1.06
N CYS A 56 -7.72 10.21 -1.95
CA CYS A 56 -8.54 11.41 -2.12
C CYS A 56 -9.28 11.78 -0.83
N GLU A 57 -9.91 10.82 -0.14
CA GLU A 57 -10.61 11.09 1.12
C GLU A 57 -9.66 11.62 2.20
N LEU A 58 -8.46 11.04 2.32
CA LEU A 58 -7.44 11.53 3.24
C LEU A 58 -6.98 12.96 2.84
N ASN A 59 -6.75 13.20 1.55
CA ASN A 59 -6.34 14.53 1.08
C ASN A 59 -7.41 15.58 1.35
N ASP A 60 -8.68 15.29 1.03
CA ASP A 60 -9.81 16.20 1.25
C ASP A 60 -9.93 16.56 2.75
N ARG A 61 -9.74 15.58 3.63
CA ARG A 61 -9.72 15.81 5.09
C ARG A 61 -8.53 16.63 5.55
N LEU A 62 -7.35 16.38 5.00
CA LEU A 62 -6.16 17.19 5.31
C LEU A 62 -6.36 18.65 4.85
N GLU A 63 -6.95 18.85 3.67
CA GLU A 63 -7.28 20.19 3.18
C GLU A 63 -8.29 20.89 4.08
N GLU A 64 -9.35 20.20 4.54
CA GLU A 64 -10.29 20.75 5.54
C GLU A 64 -9.58 21.16 6.84
N PHE A 65 -8.64 20.34 7.33
CA PHE A 65 -7.84 20.64 8.51
C PHE A 65 -6.99 21.91 8.38
N VAL A 66 -6.50 22.21 7.18
CA VAL A 66 -5.59 23.32 6.91
C VAL A 66 -6.33 24.57 6.41
N ALA A 67 -7.50 24.40 5.79
CA ALA A 67 -8.34 25.48 5.27
C ALA A 67 -9.10 26.24 6.36
N ASP A 68 -9.40 25.59 7.49
CA ASP A 68 -10.09 26.23 8.60
C ASP A 68 -9.13 27.14 9.39
N GLU A 69 -9.33 28.46 9.30
CA GLU A 69 -8.67 29.43 10.19
C GLU A 69 -9.43 29.57 11.53
N PRO A 70 -8.72 29.55 12.68
CA PRO A 70 -7.28 29.36 12.82
C PRO A 70 -6.87 27.90 12.70
N LEU A 71 -5.72 27.66 12.06
CA LEU A 71 -5.05 26.36 11.99
C LEU A 71 -5.01 25.68 13.37
N PRO A 72 -5.02 24.33 13.43
CA PRO A 72 -4.90 23.59 14.68
C PRO A 72 -3.58 23.95 15.39
N ALA A 73 -3.65 24.94 16.29
CA ALA A 73 -2.51 25.43 17.07
C ALA A 73 -2.38 24.72 18.41
N THR A 74 -3.30 23.78 18.72
CA THR A 74 -3.18 22.92 19.88
C THR A 74 -2.16 21.82 19.60
N PRO A 75 -1.37 21.38 20.59
CA PRO A 75 -0.43 20.28 20.41
C PRO A 75 -1.09 18.99 19.90
N ALA A 76 -2.29 18.65 20.40
CA ALA A 76 -3.07 17.51 19.91
C ALA A 76 -3.48 17.69 18.43
N GLY A 77 -3.85 18.91 18.02
CA GLY A 77 -4.17 19.20 16.62
C GLY A 77 -2.96 19.07 15.70
N LEU A 78 -1.79 19.57 16.12
CA LEU A 78 -0.54 19.42 15.37
C LEU A 78 -0.09 17.95 15.28
N PHE A 79 -0.23 17.19 16.36
CA PHE A 79 0.05 15.76 16.40
C PHE A 79 -0.85 15.00 15.42
N THR A 80 -2.17 15.26 15.46
CA THR A 80 -3.13 14.66 14.52
C THR A 80 -2.80 15.04 13.09
N LEU A 81 -2.51 16.32 12.80
CA LEU A 81 -2.11 16.77 11.47
C LEU A 81 -0.86 16.03 10.97
N ALA A 82 0.17 15.91 11.80
CA ALA A 82 1.41 15.22 11.44
C ALA A 82 1.19 13.72 11.17
N SER A 83 0.39 13.05 12.00
CA SER A 83 -0.01 11.64 11.79
C SER A 83 -0.77 11.49 10.47
N TYR A 84 -1.73 12.36 10.22
CA TYR A 84 -2.56 12.34 9.00
C TYR A 84 -1.74 12.58 7.72
N ALA A 85 -0.87 13.60 7.73
CA ALA A 85 0.01 13.91 6.62
C ALA A 85 1.00 12.77 6.35
N SER A 86 1.52 12.12 7.40
CA SER A 86 2.40 10.96 7.28
C SER A 86 1.69 9.76 6.65
N ALA A 87 0.46 9.48 7.08
CA ALA A 87 -0.37 8.42 6.50
C ALA A 87 -0.65 8.68 5.01
N LEU A 88 -1.06 9.91 4.66
CA LEU A 88 -1.35 10.29 3.27
C LEU A 88 -0.10 10.15 2.39
N GLY A 89 1.04 10.67 2.84
CA GLY A 89 2.30 10.61 2.11
C GLY A 89 2.74 9.17 1.85
N TRP A 90 2.78 8.36 2.91
CA TRP A 90 3.20 6.96 2.82
C TRP A 90 2.25 6.12 1.96
N LEU A 91 0.93 6.29 2.10
CA LEU A 91 -0.03 5.57 1.25
C LEU A 91 0.11 5.97 -0.23
N THR A 92 0.30 7.27 -0.49
CA THR A 92 0.47 7.78 -1.86
C THR A 92 1.71 7.19 -2.52
N GLU A 93 2.84 7.17 -1.81
CA GLU A 93 4.08 6.56 -2.28
C GLU A 93 3.90 5.05 -2.53
N SER A 94 3.31 4.33 -1.58
CA SER A 94 3.08 2.89 -1.70
C SER A 94 2.17 2.53 -2.88
N LEU A 95 1.16 3.36 -3.17
CA LEU A 95 0.28 3.18 -4.33
C LEU A 95 0.97 3.55 -5.65
N ALA A 96 1.88 4.53 -5.64
CA ALA A 96 2.69 4.86 -6.81
C ALA A 96 3.65 3.71 -7.15
N GLU A 97 4.29 3.10 -6.15
CA GLU A 97 5.12 1.90 -6.30
C GLU A 97 4.30 0.70 -6.80
N LEU A 98 3.11 0.49 -6.25
CA LEU A 98 2.20 -0.56 -6.71
C LEU A 98 1.81 -0.34 -8.18
N THR A 99 1.43 0.87 -8.55
CA THR A 99 1.06 1.23 -9.92
C THR A 99 2.21 0.99 -10.88
N THR A 100 3.43 1.39 -10.49
CA THR A 100 4.66 1.16 -11.27
C THR A 100 4.94 -0.33 -11.44
N SER A 101 4.80 -1.12 -10.37
CA SER A 101 4.98 -2.57 -10.42
C SER A 101 3.98 -3.24 -11.38
N VAL A 102 2.72 -2.80 -11.34
CA VAL A 102 1.67 -3.33 -12.24
C VAL A 102 1.89 -2.91 -13.70
N ASP A 103 2.37 -1.70 -13.94
CA ASP A 103 2.75 -1.26 -15.29
C ASP A 103 3.91 -2.08 -15.86
N GLN A 104 4.92 -2.38 -15.04
CA GLN A 104 6.03 -3.28 -15.40
C GLN A 104 5.54 -4.69 -15.73
N LEU A 105 4.64 -5.26 -14.90
CA LEU A 105 4.01 -6.55 -15.17
C LEU A 105 3.23 -6.55 -16.47
N CYS A 106 2.43 -5.51 -16.71
CA CYS A 106 1.66 -5.36 -17.95
C CYS A 106 2.56 -5.20 -19.17
N THR A 107 3.66 -4.47 -19.04
CA THR A 107 4.67 -4.30 -20.11
C THR A 107 5.36 -5.62 -20.44
N ARG A 108 5.73 -6.40 -19.41
CA ARG A 108 6.37 -7.71 -19.57
C ARG A 108 5.45 -8.72 -20.27
N VAL A 109 4.16 -8.72 -19.95
CA VAL A 109 3.15 -9.57 -20.62
C VAL A 109 2.72 -9.00 -21.99
N GLY A 110 3.05 -7.74 -22.30
CA GLY A 110 2.40 -6.92 -23.32
C GLY A 110 3.29 -6.25 -24.38
N ILE A 111 4.58 -6.59 -24.51
CA ILE A 111 5.35 -6.35 -25.74
C ILE A 111 5.97 -7.69 -26.19
N PRO A 112 5.66 -8.19 -27.41
CA PRO A 112 6.45 -9.27 -27.99
C PRO A 112 7.86 -8.74 -28.27
N THR A 113 8.80 -8.96 -27.34
CA THR A 113 10.22 -8.79 -27.61
C THR A 113 10.67 -9.92 -28.53
N GLU A 114 10.65 -9.60 -29.83
CA GLU A 114 11.36 -10.29 -30.92
C GLU A 114 10.74 -11.63 -31.38
N PRO A 115 10.49 -11.81 -32.69
CA PRO A 115 10.13 -13.13 -33.21
C PRO A 115 11.31 -14.10 -32.96
N PRO A 116 11.06 -15.35 -32.52
CA PRO A 116 12.14 -16.31 -32.37
C PRO A 116 12.89 -16.42 -33.68
N HIS A 117 14.19 -16.13 -33.64
CA HIS A 117 15.08 -16.27 -34.79
C HIS A 117 14.93 -17.71 -35.32
N PRO A 118 14.60 -17.92 -36.62
CA PRO A 118 14.32 -19.25 -37.16
C PRO A 118 15.56 -20.17 -37.26
N ALA A 119 16.63 -19.89 -36.51
CA ALA A 119 17.82 -20.71 -36.44
C ALA A 119 17.68 -21.90 -35.45
N PHE A 120 16.59 -21.97 -34.66
CA PHE A 120 16.32 -23.10 -33.77
C PHE A 120 14.98 -23.77 -34.13
N ALA A 121 14.94 -24.39 -35.30
CA ALA A 121 14.01 -25.48 -35.56
C ALA A 121 14.71 -26.82 -35.23
N ALA A 122 14.01 -27.65 -34.43
CA ALA A 122 14.37 -28.97 -33.87
C ALA A 122 14.94 -28.87 -32.44
N THR A 123 14.24 -29.35 -31.41
CA THR A 123 13.70 -30.73 -31.28
C THR A 123 12.30 -30.80 -30.66
N ILE A 124 11.44 -31.62 -31.28
CA ILE A 124 10.33 -32.27 -30.59
C ILE A 124 10.95 -33.29 -29.63
N GLY A 125 10.74 -33.15 -28.32
CA GLY A 125 10.99 -34.23 -27.36
C GLY A 125 11.65 -33.80 -26.05
N VAL A 126 10.96 -34.18 -24.97
CA VAL A 126 11.34 -34.21 -23.55
C VAL A 126 11.11 -32.91 -22.79
N GLU A 127 10.18 -33.00 -21.84
CA GLU A 127 10.03 -32.20 -20.63
C GLU A 127 11.32 -31.45 -20.27
N GLN A 128 11.37 -30.15 -20.57
CA GLN A 128 12.21 -29.27 -19.77
C GLN A 128 11.44 -29.03 -18.47
N ASP A 129 11.80 -29.84 -17.47
CA ASP A 129 11.82 -29.43 -16.05
C ASP A 129 12.71 -28.18 -15.94
N SER A 130 12.24 -27.06 -16.50
CA SER A 130 12.86 -25.76 -16.33
C SER A 130 12.42 -25.25 -14.95
N GLU A 131 13.19 -25.64 -13.95
CA GLU A 131 13.52 -24.84 -12.78
C GLU A 131 12.34 -24.12 -12.10
N PHE A 132 11.30 -24.89 -11.75
CA PHE A 132 10.36 -24.46 -10.72
C PHE A 132 10.75 -25.15 -9.41
N ASP A 133 11.40 -24.43 -8.50
CA ASP A 133 11.64 -24.89 -7.12
C ASP A 133 10.37 -24.80 -6.24
N PHE A 134 9.20 -24.88 -6.87
CA PHE A 134 7.90 -24.88 -6.21
C PHE A 134 7.28 -26.27 -6.35
N ALA A 135 7.14 -26.99 -5.23
CA ALA A 135 6.53 -28.31 -5.18
C ALA A 135 4.99 -28.20 -5.25
N PHE A 136 4.45 -27.94 -6.44
CA PHE A 136 3.00 -27.93 -6.67
C PHE A 136 2.43 -29.35 -6.73
N ASN A 137 1.26 -29.56 -6.14
CA ASN A 137 0.52 -30.81 -6.31
C ASN A 137 -0.19 -30.87 -7.69
N ALA A 138 -0.69 -32.04 -8.07
CA ALA A 138 -1.32 -32.25 -9.38
C ALA A 138 -2.54 -31.34 -9.64
N LEU A 139 -3.28 -30.97 -8.58
CA LEU A 139 -4.46 -30.11 -8.67
C LEU A 139 -4.04 -28.65 -8.88
N GLU A 140 -3.02 -28.19 -8.16
CA GLU A 140 -2.42 -26.86 -8.33
C GLU A 140 -1.83 -26.69 -9.73
N LEU A 141 -1.09 -27.70 -10.23
CA LEU A 141 -0.55 -27.67 -11.59
C LEU A 141 -1.65 -27.60 -12.66
N ALA A 142 -2.76 -28.33 -12.47
CA ALA A 142 -3.89 -28.26 -13.40
C ALA A 142 -4.57 -26.88 -13.37
N ALA A 143 -4.71 -26.27 -12.19
CA ALA A 143 -5.25 -24.93 -12.03
C ALA A 143 -4.34 -23.87 -12.68
N ILE A 144 -3.02 -23.95 -12.44
CA ILE A 144 -2.02 -23.06 -13.06
C ILE A 144 -2.08 -23.16 -14.58
N ARG A 145 -2.10 -24.38 -15.14
CA ARG A 145 -2.19 -24.56 -16.60
C ARG A 145 -3.47 -23.95 -17.18
N THR A 146 -4.61 -24.14 -16.52
CA THR A 146 -5.89 -23.58 -16.95
C THR A 146 -5.88 -22.04 -16.90
N ALA A 147 -5.32 -21.46 -15.84
CA ALA A 147 -5.23 -20.02 -15.69
C ALA A 147 -4.22 -19.39 -16.67
N ALA A 148 -3.08 -20.04 -16.89
CA ALA A 148 -2.08 -19.65 -17.87
C ALA A 148 -2.65 -19.67 -19.29
N GLU A 149 -3.40 -20.72 -19.65
CA GLU A 149 -4.09 -20.83 -20.93
C GLU A 149 -5.12 -19.71 -21.12
N ALA A 150 -5.93 -19.42 -20.09
CA ALA A 150 -6.89 -18.33 -20.14
C ALA A 150 -6.22 -16.94 -20.27
N ALA A 151 -5.02 -16.78 -19.69
CA ALA A 151 -4.19 -15.59 -19.80
C ALA A 151 -3.36 -15.52 -21.10
N GLY A 152 -3.35 -16.59 -21.91
CA GLY A 152 -2.51 -16.68 -23.11
C GLY A 152 -1.01 -16.72 -22.83
N LEU A 153 -0.61 -17.24 -21.67
CA LEU A 153 0.78 -17.31 -21.19
C LEU A 153 1.25 -18.76 -21.10
N ALA A 154 2.57 -18.98 -21.21
CA ALA A 154 3.15 -20.25 -20.80
C ALA A 154 2.98 -20.43 -19.27
N PRO A 155 2.77 -21.65 -18.75
CA PRO A 155 2.67 -21.89 -17.31
C PRO A 155 3.89 -21.35 -16.53
N GLY A 156 5.08 -21.42 -17.15
CA GLY A 156 6.31 -20.71 -16.81
C GLY A 156 6.09 -19.27 -16.39
N ASP A 157 5.90 -18.45 -17.41
CA ASP A 157 5.71 -17.01 -17.35
C ASP A 157 4.51 -16.62 -16.46
N TYR A 158 3.43 -17.42 -16.47
CA TYR A 158 2.26 -17.15 -15.63
C TYR A 158 2.60 -17.18 -14.14
N VAL A 159 3.35 -18.20 -13.68
CA VAL A 159 3.74 -18.31 -12.26
C VAL A 159 4.70 -17.19 -11.89
N GLU A 160 5.62 -16.81 -12.77
CA GLU A 160 6.56 -15.71 -12.55
C GLU A 160 5.86 -14.34 -12.47
N VAL A 161 4.88 -14.09 -13.33
CA VAL A 161 4.07 -12.85 -13.29
C VAL A 161 3.15 -12.84 -12.07
N LEU A 162 2.56 -13.98 -11.72
CA LEU A 162 1.76 -14.10 -10.51
C LEU A 162 2.59 -13.89 -9.24
N SER A 163 3.82 -14.42 -9.17
CA SER A 163 4.68 -14.28 -8.00
C SER A 163 5.11 -12.83 -7.80
N GLU A 164 5.47 -12.12 -8.87
CA GLU A 164 5.75 -10.68 -8.80
C GLU A 164 4.50 -9.86 -8.42
N SER A 165 3.32 -10.23 -8.93
CA SER A 165 2.08 -9.59 -8.52
C SER A 165 1.78 -9.82 -7.03
N LEU A 166 2.04 -11.03 -6.51
CA LEU A 166 1.88 -11.34 -5.08
C LEU A 166 2.90 -10.57 -4.23
N LEU A 167 4.14 -10.42 -4.70
CA LEU A 167 5.15 -9.61 -4.03
C LEU A 167 4.72 -8.14 -3.94
N ALA A 168 4.20 -7.57 -5.04
CA ALA A 168 3.68 -6.21 -5.05
C ALA A 168 2.47 -6.06 -4.11
N ALA A 169 1.56 -7.05 -4.10
CA ALA A 169 0.42 -7.08 -3.19
C ALA A 169 0.84 -7.19 -1.72
N SER A 170 1.88 -7.96 -1.40
CA SER A 170 2.43 -8.06 -0.04
C SER A 170 2.94 -6.70 0.44
N ARG A 171 3.71 -5.98 -0.39
CA ARG A 171 4.28 -4.67 -0.02
C ARG A 171 3.20 -3.64 0.32
N ILE A 172 2.15 -3.53 -0.52
CA ILE A 172 1.05 -2.61 -0.23
C ILE A 172 0.22 -3.08 0.97
N THR A 173 0.11 -4.39 1.19
CA THR A 173 -0.56 -4.96 2.38
C THR A 173 0.16 -4.57 3.65
N ASP A 174 1.48 -4.78 3.69
CA ASP A 174 2.33 -4.43 4.82
C ASP A 174 2.25 -2.93 5.11
N ALA A 175 2.34 -2.08 4.08
CA ALA A 175 2.19 -0.62 4.22
C ALA A 175 0.82 -0.24 4.79
N CYS A 176 -0.29 -0.80 4.29
CA CYS A 176 -1.63 -0.50 4.80
C CYS A 176 -1.83 -0.98 6.24
N MET A 177 -1.26 -2.14 6.61
CA MET A 177 -1.28 -2.64 7.99
C MET A 177 -0.49 -1.73 8.94
N GLU A 178 0.72 -1.33 8.55
CA GLU A 178 1.56 -0.42 9.35
C GLU A 178 0.89 0.96 9.51
N ILE A 179 0.36 1.53 8.42
CA ILE A 179 -0.34 2.82 8.45
C ILE A 179 -1.57 2.75 9.35
N SER A 180 -2.44 1.74 9.16
CA SER A 180 -3.67 1.62 9.94
C SER A 180 -3.39 1.36 11.43
N SER A 181 -2.40 0.51 11.77
CA SER A 181 -2.00 0.29 13.16
C SER A 181 -1.45 1.57 13.78
N GLY A 182 -0.56 2.29 13.09
CA GLY A 182 0.01 3.54 13.58
C GLY A 182 -1.04 4.63 13.80
N LEU A 183 -2.03 4.76 12.91
CA LEU A 183 -3.15 5.67 13.09
C LEU A 183 -4.01 5.33 14.32
N LEU A 184 -4.22 4.04 14.61
CA LEU A 184 -4.98 3.61 15.80
C LEU A 184 -4.19 3.88 17.09
N GLU A 185 -2.88 3.66 17.09
CA GLU A 185 -2.01 4.02 18.21
C GLU A 185 -2.01 5.54 18.45
N ASP A 186 -1.88 6.32 17.39
CA ASP A 186 -1.92 7.78 17.44
C ASP A 186 -3.29 8.29 17.94
N ALA A 187 -4.39 7.66 17.52
CA ALA A 187 -5.73 7.95 18.03
C ALA A 187 -5.84 7.69 19.54
N ALA A 188 -5.32 6.54 20.00
CA ALA A 188 -5.32 6.18 21.41
C ALA A 188 -4.45 7.15 22.24
N TYR A 189 -3.33 7.60 21.69
CA TYR A 189 -2.45 8.59 22.32
C TYR A 189 -3.18 9.92 22.51
N VAL A 190 -3.80 10.46 21.46
CA VAL A 190 -4.57 11.71 21.51
C VAL A 190 -5.74 11.66 22.52
N LEU A 191 -6.35 10.49 22.71
CA LEU A 191 -7.41 10.28 23.71
C LEU A 191 -6.89 10.21 25.14
N ASN A 192 -5.73 9.58 25.37
CA ASN A 192 -5.22 9.27 26.70
C ASN A 192 -4.42 10.40 27.35
N GLU A 193 -3.88 11.35 26.57
CA GLU A 193 -3.04 12.41 27.13
C GLU A 193 -3.87 13.43 27.93
N ALA A 194 -3.94 13.22 29.25
CA ALA A 194 -4.87 13.88 30.17
C ALA A 194 -4.55 15.37 30.48
N THR A 195 -3.46 15.92 29.95
CA THR A 195 -3.04 17.31 30.21
C THR A 195 -3.08 18.13 28.91
N ASP A 196 -3.61 19.37 28.96
CA ASP A 196 -3.54 20.35 27.85
C ASP A 196 -2.10 20.70 27.43
N GLN A 197 -1.12 20.22 28.19
CA GLN A 197 0.26 20.10 27.79
C GLN A 197 0.49 18.66 27.31
N VAL A 198 0.56 18.48 26.00
CA VAL A 198 1.32 17.36 25.44
C VAL A 198 2.72 17.52 26.01
N TRP A 199 3.26 16.47 26.61
CA TRP A 199 4.64 16.49 27.06
C TRP A 199 5.50 16.65 25.80
N ILE A 200 5.95 17.87 25.51
CA ILE A 200 7.08 18.12 24.60
C ILE A 200 8.30 17.55 25.33
N GLY A 201 8.40 16.23 25.38
CA GLY A 201 9.63 15.58 25.74
C GLY A 201 10.54 15.78 24.57
N ASP A 202 11.76 16.24 24.79
CA ASP A 202 12.82 16.36 23.75
C ASP A 202 13.22 14.99 23.13
N GLY A 203 12.42 13.94 23.32
CA GLY A 203 12.65 12.57 22.85
C GLY A 203 11.69 12.16 21.74
N PRO A 204 12.08 11.15 20.93
CA PRO A 204 11.32 10.69 19.77
C PRO A 204 9.92 10.17 20.12
N ASP A 205 9.69 9.75 21.36
CA ASP A 205 8.40 9.23 21.84
C ASP A 205 7.25 10.27 21.88
N SER A 206 7.55 11.55 21.65
CA SER A 206 6.55 12.63 21.50
C SER A 206 6.02 12.77 20.08
N LEU A 207 6.63 12.09 19.10
CA LEU A 207 6.21 12.12 17.71
C LEU A 207 5.13 11.04 17.43
N PRO A 208 4.22 11.29 16.47
CA PRO A 208 3.29 10.27 16.01
C PRO A 208 4.02 8.98 15.60
N THR A 209 3.40 7.82 15.86
CA THR A 209 3.93 6.50 15.49
C THR A 209 4.34 6.47 14.02
N LEU A 210 3.52 7.00 13.12
CA LEU A 210 3.86 7.02 11.69
C LEU A 210 5.09 7.87 11.37
N VAL A 211 5.25 9.01 12.04
CA VAL A 211 6.44 9.86 11.86
C VAL A 211 7.70 9.12 12.32
N ARG A 212 7.63 8.45 13.48
CA ARG A 212 8.75 7.64 13.99
C ARG A 212 9.12 6.51 13.04
N SER A 213 8.13 5.79 12.51
CA SER A 213 8.36 4.71 11.54
C SER A 213 9.01 5.21 10.25
N LEU A 214 8.57 6.35 9.72
CA LEU A 214 9.16 6.94 8.52
C LEU A 214 10.61 7.38 8.76
N LEU A 215 10.90 8.02 9.90
CA LEU A 215 12.27 8.41 10.27
C LEU A 215 13.20 7.19 10.38
N ALA A 216 12.74 6.12 11.05
CA ALA A 216 13.51 4.89 11.18
C ALA A 216 13.81 4.24 9.81
N ARG A 217 12.86 4.29 8.88
CA ARG A 217 13.05 3.80 7.50
C ARG A 217 14.08 4.64 6.74
N MET A 218 14.05 5.96 6.89
CA MET A 218 15.04 6.85 6.28
C MET A 218 16.45 6.59 6.82
N GLU A 219 16.61 6.45 8.14
CA GLU A 219 17.89 6.13 8.76
C GLU A 219 18.44 4.77 8.31
N ALA A 220 17.57 3.76 8.16
CA ALA A 220 17.95 2.46 7.64
C ALA A 220 18.40 2.53 6.17
N ALA A 221 17.72 3.33 5.35
CA ALA A 221 18.07 3.53 3.94
C ALA A 221 19.42 4.24 3.77
N GLU A 222 19.70 5.27 4.58
CA GLU A 222 21.00 5.94 4.60
C GLU A 222 22.13 4.99 5.02
N SER A 223 21.88 4.18 6.05
CA SER A 223 22.85 3.20 6.56
C SER A 223 23.17 2.08 5.58
N ALA A 224 22.23 1.71 4.69
CA ALA A 224 22.45 0.71 3.65
C ALA A 224 23.22 1.24 2.43
N SER A 225 23.38 2.56 2.31
CA SER A 225 24.07 3.23 1.20
C SER A 225 25.57 3.52 1.47
N HIS A 226 26.05 3.19 2.68
CA HIS A 226 27.44 3.34 3.14
C HIS A 226 28.13 1.99 3.35
#